data_AF-A0A2I4M6E4-F1
#
_entry.id   AF-A0A2I4M6E4-F1
#
_cell.length_a   1.000
_cell.length_b   1.000
_cell.length_c   1.000
_cell.angle_alpha   90.00
_cell.angle_beta   90.00
_cell.angle_gamma   90.00
#
_symmetry.space_group_name_H-M   'P 1'
#
loop_
_entity.id
_entity.type
_entity.pdbx_description
1 polymer ?
#
loop_
_entity_poly.entity_id
_entity_poly.type
_entity_poly.pdbx_seq_one_letter_code
_entity_poly.pdbx_strand_id
1 'polypeptide(L)'
;MKKRIFIEGKNPMGRAYIGWQDSELSLYGVKEGYKLSADDLVDIVLEKGKENRIDILDKYIFPIMHSYRHSIEVRLKLIYRRTYGKLPNKGGGHDLINIWDKRIICEVVKDLQLDIAKDELDEIRNLLKELQGQDSKADVWRYLMNKEGSLYFTKWEFIDYINLRETMDYLYNQLDAMYFMVDDILSE
;
A
#
# COMPACT_ATOMS: atom_id res chain seq x y z
N MET A 1 19.86 -17.42 -30.11
CA MET A 1 19.62 -17.74 -28.68
C MET A 1 18.16 -17.42 -28.35
N LYS A 2 17.40 -18.33 -27.73
CA LYS A 2 15.98 -18.09 -27.37
C LYS A 2 15.93 -17.15 -26.16
N LYS A 3 15.30 -15.99 -26.30
CA LYS A 3 15.15 -15.02 -25.18
C LYS A 3 14.26 -15.63 -24.09
N ARG A 4 14.64 -15.45 -22.81
CA ARG A 4 13.90 -15.91 -21.62
C ARG A 4 14.00 -14.84 -20.52
N ILE A 5 12.92 -14.64 -19.75
CA ILE A 5 12.86 -13.70 -18.61
C ILE A 5 13.39 -14.36 -17.33
N PHE A 6 12.92 -15.57 -17.02
CA PHE A 6 13.37 -16.33 -15.85
C PHE A 6 14.66 -17.10 -16.18
N ILE A 7 15.79 -16.47 -15.86
CA ILE A 7 17.13 -17.07 -15.92
C ILE A 7 17.87 -16.68 -14.63
N GLU A 8 18.74 -17.56 -14.14
CA GLU A 8 19.48 -17.32 -12.88
C GLU A 8 20.45 -16.13 -12.98
N GLY A 9 21.01 -15.88 -14.18
CA GLY A 9 22.06 -14.89 -14.38
C GLY A 9 23.40 -15.31 -13.77
N LYS A 10 24.52 -14.86 -14.37
CA LYS A 10 25.86 -15.22 -13.87
C LYS A 10 26.34 -14.34 -12.71
N ASN A 11 25.78 -13.14 -12.55
CA ASN A 11 26.17 -12.18 -11.53
C ASN A 11 25.16 -12.19 -10.37
N PRO A 12 25.52 -12.68 -9.17
CA PRO A 12 24.62 -12.66 -8.01
C PRO A 12 24.15 -11.27 -7.58
N MET A 13 24.91 -10.21 -7.87
CA MET A 13 24.52 -8.82 -7.53
C MET A 13 23.52 -8.21 -8.52
N GLY A 14 23.27 -8.87 -9.65
CA GLY A 14 22.32 -8.43 -10.67
C GLY A 14 21.05 -9.28 -10.73
N ARG A 15 20.79 -10.12 -9.72
CA ARG A 15 19.63 -11.02 -9.68
C ARG A 15 18.79 -10.79 -8.43
N ALA A 16 17.48 -10.94 -8.57
CA ALA A 16 16.55 -11.11 -7.47
C ALA A 16 16.28 -12.61 -7.26
N TYR A 17 16.12 -13.00 -6.00
CA TYR A 17 15.62 -14.34 -5.66
C TYR A 17 14.10 -14.24 -5.50
N ILE A 18 13.36 -15.16 -6.11
CA ILE A 18 11.90 -15.25 -5.99
C ILE A 18 11.58 -16.61 -5.40
N GLY A 19 10.67 -16.67 -4.41
CA GLY A 19 10.27 -17.91 -3.75
C GLY A 19 11.08 -18.32 -2.53
N TRP A 20 11.97 -17.45 -2.02
CA TRP A 20 12.68 -17.66 -0.74
C TRP A 20 11.84 -17.34 0.50
N GLN A 21 10.62 -16.84 0.30
CA GLN A 21 9.78 -16.27 1.35
C GLN A 21 8.80 -17.34 1.87
N ASP A 22 8.66 -17.48 3.20
CA ASP A 22 7.49 -18.13 3.78
C ASP A 22 6.26 -17.19 3.73
N SER A 23 5.06 -17.67 4.05
CA SER A 23 3.83 -16.88 3.87
C SER A 23 3.81 -15.54 4.62
N GLU A 24 4.59 -15.39 5.70
CA GLU A 24 4.61 -14.16 6.51
C GLU A 24 5.71 -13.21 6.05
N LEU A 25 6.94 -13.73 5.88
CA LEU A 25 8.05 -13.01 5.27
C LEU A 25 7.68 -12.49 3.87
N SER A 26 6.84 -13.23 3.14
CA SER A 26 6.31 -12.80 1.83
C SER A 26 5.51 -11.52 1.95
N LEU A 27 4.60 -11.43 2.91
CA LEU A 27 3.71 -10.27 3.04
C LEU A 27 4.47 -9.05 3.57
N TYR A 28 5.41 -9.24 4.50
CA TYR A 28 6.26 -8.16 4.99
C TYR A 28 7.14 -7.58 3.88
N GLY A 29 7.88 -8.43 3.16
CA GLY A 29 8.73 -7.99 2.05
C GLY A 29 7.94 -7.37 0.89
N VAL A 30 6.72 -7.87 0.62
CA VAL A 30 5.84 -7.26 -0.39
C VAL A 30 5.36 -5.88 0.05
N LYS A 31 4.88 -5.73 1.30
CA LYS A 31 4.49 -4.43 1.88
C LYS A 31 5.60 -3.40 1.70
N GLU A 32 6.81 -3.74 2.17
CA GLU A 32 7.96 -2.85 2.14
C GLU A 32 8.42 -2.55 0.71
N GLY A 33 8.50 -3.57 -0.14
CA GLY A 33 8.93 -3.41 -1.53
C GLY A 33 8.05 -2.42 -2.30
N TYR A 34 6.72 -2.47 -2.12
CA TYR A 34 5.81 -1.49 -2.74
C TYR A 34 5.94 -0.09 -2.13
N LYS A 35 6.14 0.03 -0.81
CA LYS A 35 6.37 1.34 -0.18
C LYS A 35 7.66 1.97 -0.72
N LEU A 36 8.77 1.24 -0.65
CA LEU A 36 10.08 1.69 -1.12
C LEU A 36 10.05 2.04 -2.61
N SER A 37 9.38 1.22 -3.43
CA SER A 37 9.22 1.54 -4.86
C SER A 37 8.48 2.86 -5.07
N ALA A 38 7.46 3.15 -4.27
CA ALA A 38 6.75 4.43 -4.34
C ALA A 38 7.66 5.58 -3.90
N ASP A 39 8.36 5.46 -2.77
CA ASP A 39 9.26 6.47 -2.23
C ASP A 39 10.38 6.83 -3.22
N ASP A 40 11.04 5.81 -3.79
CA ASP A 40 12.09 5.94 -4.81
C ASP A 40 11.56 6.66 -6.06
N LEU A 41 10.34 6.30 -6.51
CA LEU A 41 9.70 6.97 -7.64
C LEU A 41 9.36 8.43 -7.31
N VAL A 42 8.94 8.73 -6.07
CA VAL A 42 8.72 10.11 -5.62
C VAL A 42 10.04 10.91 -5.66
N ASP A 43 11.17 10.31 -5.27
CA ASP A 43 12.47 11.01 -5.36
C ASP A 43 12.83 11.31 -6.82
N ILE A 44 12.61 10.34 -7.72
CA ILE A 44 12.85 10.52 -9.14
C ILE A 44 11.97 11.65 -9.72
N VAL A 45 10.67 11.71 -9.40
CA VAL A 45 9.81 12.79 -9.95
C VAL A 45 10.17 14.15 -9.37
N LEU A 46 10.58 14.25 -8.10
CA LEU A 46 10.99 15.52 -7.50
C LEU A 46 12.28 16.05 -8.15
N GLU A 47 13.27 15.18 -8.36
CA GLU A 47 14.49 15.55 -9.10
C GLU A 47 14.18 15.96 -10.54
N LYS A 48 13.32 15.20 -11.23
CA LYS A 48 12.92 15.52 -12.61
C LYS A 48 12.05 16.78 -12.69
N GLY A 49 11.28 17.09 -11.66
CA GLY A 49 10.54 18.34 -11.54
C GLY A 49 11.46 19.55 -11.51
N LYS A 50 12.60 19.47 -10.81
CA LYS A 50 13.65 20.52 -10.81
C LYS A 50 14.24 20.75 -12.21
N GLU A 51 14.26 19.72 -13.05
CA GLU A 51 14.65 19.78 -14.47
C GLU A 51 13.50 20.21 -15.41
N ASN A 52 12.35 20.65 -14.87
CA ASN A 52 11.14 21.02 -15.62
C ASN A 52 10.56 19.87 -16.48
N ARG A 53 10.75 18.61 -16.05
CA ARG A 53 10.22 17.42 -16.72
C ARG A 53 8.83 17.06 -16.22
N ILE A 54 7.86 17.95 -16.46
CA ILE A 54 6.46 17.78 -16.06
C ILE A 54 5.87 16.48 -16.63
N ASP A 55 6.30 16.06 -17.82
CA ASP A 55 5.86 14.80 -18.41
C ASP A 55 6.23 13.57 -17.57
N ILE A 56 7.28 13.63 -16.76
CA ILE A 56 7.67 12.55 -15.83
C ILE A 56 6.80 12.59 -14.57
N LEU A 57 6.50 13.79 -14.06
CA LEU A 57 5.57 13.99 -12.94
C LEU A 57 4.21 13.37 -13.26
N ASP A 58 3.67 13.63 -14.45
CA ASP A 58 2.35 13.14 -14.85
C ASP A 58 2.34 11.62 -15.11
N LYS A 59 3.44 11.05 -15.62
CA LYS A 59 3.51 9.61 -15.94
C LYS A 59 3.65 8.74 -14.70
N TYR A 60 4.36 9.21 -13.67
CA TYR A 60 4.70 8.38 -12.51
C TYR A 60 3.64 8.42 -11.40
N ILE A 61 2.67 9.34 -11.45
CA ILE A 61 1.65 9.42 -10.40
C ILE A 61 0.84 8.12 -10.27
N PHE A 62 0.47 7.48 -11.39
CA PHE A 62 -0.28 6.23 -11.39
C PHE A 62 0.46 5.07 -10.70
N PRO A 63 1.70 4.71 -11.12
CA PRO A 63 2.44 3.65 -10.43
C PRO A 63 2.80 4.00 -8.98
N ILE A 64 3.05 5.28 -8.66
CA ILE A 64 3.30 5.73 -7.27
C ILE A 64 2.04 5.47 -6.41
N MET A 65 0.88 5.98 -6.83
CA MET A 65 -0.37 5.81 -6.09
C MET A 65 -0.76 4.35 -5.97
N HIS A 66 -0.59 3.56 -7.03
CA HIS A 66 -0.85 2.12 -6.99
C HIS A 66 0.03 1.43 -5.94
N SER A 67 1.33 1.75 -5.90
CA SER A 67 2.29 1.13 -5.01
C SER A 67 2.01 1.48 -3.55
N TYR A 68 1.79 2.75 -3.24
CA TYR A 68 1.38 3.19 -1.91
C TYR A 68 0.10 2.52 -1.44
N ARG A 69 -0.96 2.56 -2.26
CA ARG A 69 -2.26 1.95 -1.94
C ARG A 69 -2.17 0.43 -1.75
N HIS A 70 -1.33 -0.26 -2.51
CA HIS A 70 -1.13 -1.70 -2.34
C HIS A 70 -0.34 -2.01 -1.06
N SER A 71 0.70 -1.24 -0.76
CA SER A 71 1.46 -1.37 0.48
C SER A 71 0.57 -1.25 1.72
N ILE A 72 -0.32 -0.24 1.74
CA ILE A 72 -1.31 -0.05 2.82
C ILE A 72 -2.28 -1.23 2.93
N GLU A 73 -2.82 -1.74 1.82
CA GLU A 73 -3.70 -2.91 1.85
C GLU A 73 -3.00 -4.14 2.47
N VAL A 74 -1.75 -4.39 2.08
CA VAL A 74 -0.96 -5.52 2.61
C VAL A 74 -0.68 -5.33 4.09
N ARG A 75 -0.34 -4.11 4.53
CA ARG A 75 -0.13 -3.78 5.96
C ARG A 75 -1.37 -4.04 6.80
N LEU A 76 -2.56 -3.63 6.34
CA LEU A 76 -3.83 -3.92 7.02
C LEU A 76 -4.08 -5.44 7.12
N LYS A 77 -3.84 -6.16 6.03
CA LYS A 77 -3.96 -7.63 5.99
C LYS A 77 -2.98 -8.32 6.91
N LEU A 78 -1.76 -7.79 7.06
CA LEU A 78 -0.76 -8.30 8.00
C LEU A 78 -1.22 -8.16 9.45
N ILE A 79 -1.78 -7.01 9.84
CA ILE A 79 -2.35 -6.81 11.19
C ILE A 79 -3.39 -7.90 11.46
N TYR A 80 -4.37 -8.05 10.56
CA TYR A 80 -5.40 -9.07 10.71
C TYR A 80 -4.84 -10.50 10.75
N ARG A 81 -3.89 -10.82 9.86
CA ARG A 81 -3.28 -12.14 9.79
C ARG A 81 -2.51 -12.46 11.07
N ARG A 82 -1.84 -11.48 11.68
CA ARG A 82 -1.13 -11.68 12.93
C ARG A 82 -2.08 -12.08 14.06
N THR A 83 -3.24 -11.44 14.13
CA THR A 83 -4.28 -11.75 15.13
C THR A 83 -4.92 -13.12 14.92
N TYR A 84 -5.25 -13.50 13.69
CA TYR A 84 -6.11 -14.66 13.43
C TYR A 84 -5.44 -15.82 12.67
N GLY A 85 -4.15 -15.72 12.33
CA GLY A 85 -3.41 -16.71 11.54
C GLY A 85 -3.89 -16.87 10.10
N LYS A 86 -4.76 -15.99 9.60
CA LYS A 86 -5.39 -16.06 8.28
C LYS A 86 -5.60 -14.68 7.68
N LEU A 87 -5.63 -14.60 6.35
CA LEU A 87 -6.04 -13.37 5.67
C LEU A 87 -7.55 -13.11 5.84
N PRO A 88 -8.00 -11.84 5.80
CA PRO A 88 -9.41 -11.50 5.89
C PRO A 88 -10.16 -11.99 4.65
N ASN A 89 -10.81 -13.16 4.73
CA ASN A 89 -11.55 -13.78 3.61
C ASN A 89 -13.06 -13.84 3.86
N LYS A 90 -13.78 -12.96 3.13
CA LYS A 90 -15.15 -13.07 2.56
C LYS A 90 -15.62 -11.65 2.25
N GLY A 91 -15.79 -11.35 0.95
CA GLY A 91 -16.40 -10.12 0.41
C GLY A 91 -15.53 -8.85 0.50
N GLY A 92 -14.95 -8.42 -0.62
CA GLY A 92 -14.34 -7.08 -0.72
C GLY A 92 -12.90 -6.96 -0.20
N GLY A 93 -12.07 -8.01 -0.32
CA GLY A 93 -10.71 -8.06 0.23
C GLY A 93 -9.67 -7.05 -0.31
N HIS A 94 -10.10 -6.07 -1.10
CA HIS A 94 -9.28 -4.94 -1.52
C HIS A 94 -9.81 -3.58 -1.04
N ASP A 95 -11.03 -3.54 -0.51
CA ASP A 95 -11.62 -2.30 -0.03
C ASP A 95 -11.02 -1.94 1.32
N LEU A 96 -10.24 -0.85 1.34
CA LEU A 96 -9.48 -0.43 2.52
C LEU A 96 -10.40 -0.13 3.70
N ILE A 97 -11.57 0.46 3.45
CA ILE A 97 -12.54 0.82 4.50
C ILE A 97 -13.23 -0.41 5.05
N ASN A 98 -13.60 -1.37 4.20
CA ASN A 98 -14.15 -2.62 4.68
C ASN A 98 -13.14 -3.41 5.52
N ILE A 99 -11.85 -3.42 5.13
CA ILE A 99 -10.80 -4.05 5.95
C ILE A 99 -10.67 -3.29 7.28
N TRP A 100 -10.56 -1.97 7.26
CA TRP A 100 -10.42 -1.15 8.46
C TRP A 100 -11.62 -1.32 9.41
N ASP A 101 -12.83 -0.95 8.98
CA ASP A 101 -14.01 -0.89 9.85
C ASP A 101 -14.40 -2.28 10.35
N LYS A 102 -14.44 -3.28 9.46
CA LYS A 102 -15.00 -4.61 9.79
C LYS A 102 -13.97 -5.58 10.34
N ARG A 103 -12.70 -5.46 9.94
CA ARG A 103 -11.66 -6.43 10.34
C ARG A 103 -10.73 -5.85 11.39
N ILE A 104 -10.27 -4.61 11.22
CA ILE A 104 -9.35 -4.02 12.20
C ILE A 104 -10.13 -3.51 13.41
N ILE A 105 -11.10 -2.61 13.22
CA ILE A 105 -11.82 -1.99 14.35
C ILE A 105 -12.74 -2.99 15.06
N CYS A 106 -13.63 -3.65 14.31
CA CYS A 106 -14.65 -4.52 14.90
C CYS A 106 -14.13 -5.87 15.42
N GLU A 107 -13.02 -6.37 14.88
CA GLU A 107 -12.44 -7.66 15.26
C GLU A 107 -11.12 -7.41 16.03
N VAL A 108 -10.03 -6.97 15.39
CA VAL A 108 -8.70 -6.85 16.03
C VAL A 108 -8.68 -5.94 17.26
N VAL A 109 -9.05 -4.65 17.10
CA VAL A 109 -9.00 -3.65 18.18
C VAL A 109 -9.89 -4.07 19.35
N LYS A 110 -11.08 -4.60 19.03
CA LYS A 110 -12.05 -5.03 20.04
C LYS A 110 -11.63 -6.28 20.80
N ASP A 111 -11.16 -7.31 20.08
CA ASP A 111 -10.81 -8.60 20.68
C ASP A 111 -9.54 -8.50 21.53
N LEU A 112 -8.56 -7.70 21.10
CA LEU A 112 -7.32 -7.46 21.83
C LEU A 112 -7.38 -6.28 22.81
N GLN A 113 -8.49 -5.54 22.84
CA GLN A 113 -8.67 -4.34 23.67
C GLN A 113 -7.53 -3.33 23.50
N LEU A 114 -7.13 -3.06 22.24
CA LEU A 114 -6.05 -2.12 21.95
C LEU A 114 -6.40 -0.72 22.45
N ASP A 115 -5.53 -0.14 23.27
CA ASP A 115 -5.69 1.21 23.81
C ASP A 115 -5.09 2.24 22.82
N ILE A 116 -5.89 2.60 21.82
CA ILE A 116 -5.53 3.57 20.78
C ILE A 116 -6.52 4.72 20.86
N ALA A 117 -6.01 5.95 20.82
CA ALA A 117 -6.84 7.13 20.95
C ALA A 117 -7.85 7.23 19.78
N LYS A 118 -9.08 7.66 20.08
CA LYS A 118 -10.17 7.67 19.09
C LYS A 118 -9.85 8.59 17.91
N ASP A 119 -9.24 9.74 18.18
CA ASP A 119 -8.82 10.71 17.18
C ASP A 119 -7.75 10.14 16.24
N GLU A 120 -6.80 9.34 16.76
CA GLU A 120 -5.84 8.61 15.92
C GLU A 120 -6.53 7.60 15.00
N LEU A 121 -7.49 6.81 15.54
CA LEU A 121 -8.27 5.86 14.73
C LEU A 121 -9.12 6.56 13.66
N ASP A 122 -9.73 7.70 14.00
CA ASP A 122 -10.54 8.50 13.08
C ASP A 122 -9.67 9.14 11.98
N GLU A 123 -8.46 9.59 12.29
CA GLU A 123 -7.51 10.14 11.31
C GLU A 123 -7.06 9.08 10.30
N ILE A 124 -6.61 7.91 10.78
CA ILE A 124 -6.24 6.79 9.91
C ILE A 124 -7.41 6.44 8.98
N ARG A 125 -8.62 6.35 9.55
CA ARG A 125 -9.83 6.05 8.77
C ARG A 125 -10.09 7.08 7.67
N ASN A 126 -9.89 8.36 7.95
CA ASN A 126 -10.12 9.43 6.98
C ASN A 126 -9.14 9.33 5.80
N LEU A 127 -7.86 9.07 6.07
CA LEU A 127 -6.85 8.86 5.01
C LEU A 127 -7.14 7.62 4.18
N LEU A 128 -7.52 6.50 4.81
CA LEU A 128 -7.94 5.29 4.09
C LEU A 128 -9.18 5.55 3.22
N LYS A 129 -10.09 6.41 3.68
CA LYS A 129 -11.31 6.76 2.96
C LYS A 129 -11.01 7.60 1.73
N GLU A 130 -10.06 8.53 1.84
CA GLU A 130 -9.59 9.33 0.71
C GLU A 130 -8.95 8.44 -0.37
N LEU A 131 -8.02 7.56 0.04
CA LEU A 131 -7.38 6.60 -0.86
C LEU A 131 -8.40 5.66 -1.54
N GLN A 132 -9.33 5.10 -0.76
CA GLN A 132 -10.37 4.20 -1.28
C GLN A 132 -11.39 4.93 -2.17
N GLY A 133 -11.71 6.18 -1.87
CA GLY A 133 -12.68 6.97 -2.63
C GLY A 133 -12.23 7.18 -4.07
N GLN A 134 -10.94 7.49 -4.26
CA GLN A 134 -10.33 7.67 -5.58
C GLN A 134 -10.07 6.33 -6.30
N ASP A 135 -10.02 5.21 -5.57
CA ASP A 135 -9.74 3.88 -6.12
C ASP A 135 -10.71 2.81 -5.63
N SER A 136 -12.01 3.08 -5.79
CA SER A 136 -13.09 2.24 -5.25
C SER A 136 -13.04 0.77 -5.70
N LYS A 137 -12.41 0.48 -6.84
CA LYS A 137 -12.27 -0.85 -7.44
C LYS A 137 -10.87 -1.45 -7.32
N ALA A 138 -9.95 -0.78 -6.63
CA ALA A 138 -8.54 -1.17 -6.55
C ALA A 138 -7.83 -1.21 -7.91
N ASP A 139 -8.34 -0.50 -8.90
CA ASP A 139 -7.93 -0.60 -10.30
C ASP A 139 -7.78 0.75 -11.03
N VAL A 140 -8.20 1.87 -10.42
CA VAL A 140 -8.12 3.22 -11.01
C VAL A 140 -6.67 3.66 -11.17
N TRP A 141 -5.83 3.44 -10.16
CA TRP A 141 -4.40 3.76 -10.26
C TRP A 141 -3.62 2.81 -11.18
N ARG A 142 -4.21 1.67 -11.53
CA ARG A 142 -3.62 0.71 -12.48
C ARG A 142 -4.07 0.98 -13.92
N TYR A 143 -5.29 1.47 -14.08
CA TYR A 143 -5.91 1.69 -15.37
C TYR A 143 -6.47 3.10 -15.42
N LEU A 144 -6.02 3.91 -16.36
CA LEU A 144 -6.56 5.25 -16.60
C LEU A 144 -8.06 5.22 -16.99
N MET A 145 -8.55 4.07 -17.47
CA MET A 145 -9.87 3.89 -18.04
C MET A 145 -10.54 2.61 -17.50
N ASN A 146 -11.86 2.63 -17.43
CA ASN A 146 -12.66 1.44 -17.13
C ASN A 146 -12.69 0.46 -18.33
N LYS A 147 -13.35 -0.69 -18.15
CA LYS A 147 -13.45 -1.75 -19.17
C LYS A 147 -14.23 -1.30 -20.41
N GLU A 148 -15.07 -0.29 -20.26
CA GLU A 148 -15.87 0.32 -21.31
C GLU A 148 -15.10 1.43 -22.06
N GLY A 149 -13.85 1.70 -21.68
CA GLY A 149 -13.01 2.73 -22.31
C GLY A 149 -13.36 4.16 -21.88
N SER A 150 -14.03 4.36 -20.76
CA SER A 150 -14.25 5.69 -20.17
C SER A 150 -13.15 6.03 -19.17
N LEU A 151 -12.62 7.25 -19.23
CA LEU A 151 -11.62 7.76 -18.29
C LEU A 151 -12.20 7.83 -16.88
N TYR A 152 -11.40 7.46 -15.88
CA TYR A 152 -11.78 7.67 -14.47
C TYR A 152 -11.66 9.14 -14.05
N PHE A 153 -10.59 9.81 -14.49
CA PHE A 153 -10.36 11.22 -14.23
C PHE A 153 -10.72 12.05 -15.47
N THR A 154 -11.81 12.82 -15.40
CA THR A 154 -12.27 13.71 -16.49
C THR A 154 -12.13 15.19 -16.14
N LYS A 155 -11.65 15.50 -14.95
CA LYS A 155 -11.38 16.85 -14.46
C LYS A 155 -9.94 16.91 -13.94
N TRP A 156 -9.39 18.11 -13.91
CA TRP A 156 -8.08 18.34 -13.33
C TRP A 156 -8.13 18.11 -11.83
N GLU A 157 -7.29 17.21 -11.36
CA GLU A 157 -6.99 16.97 -9.95
C GLU A 157 -5.48 17.07 -9.78
N PHE A 158 -5.04 17.45 -8.58
CA PHE A 158 -3.64 17.69 -8.28
C PHE A 158 -3.22 16.82 -7.11
N ILE A 159 -2.03 16.25 -7.21
CA ILE A 159 -1.36 15.56 -6.11
C ILE A 159 0.00 16.23 -5.94
N ASP A 160 0.20 16.81 -4.76
CA ASP A 160 1.51 17.33 -4.38
C ASP A 160 2.38 16.18 -3.87
N TYR A 161 3.54 15.98 -4.50
CA TYR A 161 4.41 14.84 -4.22
C TYR A 161 5.05 14.88 -2.82
N ILE A 162 5.28 16.08 -2.27
CA ILE A 162 5.88 16.23 -0.94
C ILE A 162 4.82 15.85 0.10
N ASN A 163 3.64 16.47 0.02
CA ASN A 163 2.52 16.16 0.89
C ASN A 163 2.09 14.68 0.78
N LEU A 164 2.08 14.12 -0.43
CA LEU A 164 1.79 12.70 -0.65
C LEU A 164 2.74 11.82 0.16
N ARG A 165 4.06 12.04 0.04
CA ARG A 165 5.06 11.26 0.78
C ARG A 165 4.85 11.39 2.29
N GLU A 166 4.78 12.61 2.80
CA GLU A 166 4.62 12.88 4.23
C GLU A 166 3.36 12.21 4.80
N THR A 167 2.24 12.32 4.08
CA THR A 167 0.95 11.71 4.47
C THR A 167 1.01 10.18 4.43
N MET A 168 1.64 9.61 3.40
CA MET A 168 1.78 8.15 3.27
C MET A 168 2.75 7.59 4.33
N ASP A 169 3.83 8.29 4.64
CA ASP A 169 4.75 7.94 5.72
C ASP A 169 4.05 7.96 7.08
N TYR A 170 3.27 9.01 7.35
CA TYR A 170 2.45 9.09 8.56
C TYR A 170 1.51 7.89 8.68
N LEU A 171 0.68 7.65 7.65
CA LEU A 171 -0.28 6.54 7.64
C LEU A 171 0.42 5.18 7.82
N TYR A 172 1.56 4.99 7.15
CA TYR A 172 2.33 3.76 7.25
C TYR A 172 2.89 3.54 8.66
N ASN A 173 3.43 4.59 9.28
CA ASN A 173 3.98 4.53 10.64
C ASN A 173 2.89 4.23 11.67
N GLN A 174 1.69 4.82 11.53
CA GLN A 174 0.55 4.52 12.40
C GLN A 174 0.12 3.05 12.29
N LEU A 175 0.05 2.51 11.08
CA LEU A 175 -0.31 1.10 10.88
C LEU A 175 0.80 0.13 11.32
N ASP A 176 2.07 0.50 11.19
CA ASP A 176 3.18 -0.29 11.73
C ASP A 176 3.20 -0.25 13.26
N ALA A 177 2.93 0.89 13.89
CA ALA A 177 2.77 0.98 15.35
C ALA A 177 1.65 0.07 15.85
N MET A 178 0.47 0.10 15.20
CA MET A 178 -0.64 -0.81 15.52
C MET A 178 -0.24 -2.27 15.35
N TYR A 179 0.53 -2.62 14.33
CA TYR A 179 1.02 -3.99 14.18
C TYR A 179 1.93 -4.42 15.32
N PHE A 180 2.87 -3.57 15.74
CA PHE A 180 3.78 -3.90 16.84
C PHE A 180 3.00 -4.07 18.15
N MET A 181 1.99 -3.24 18.42
CA MET A 181 1.09 -3.45 19.57
C MET A 181 0.41 -4.82 19.53
N VAL A 182 -0.09 -5.24 18.36
CA VAL A 182 -0.70 -6.57 18.17
C VAL A 182 0.33 -7.68 18.34
N ASP A 183 1.53 -7.50 17.80
CA ASP A 183 2.62 -8.47 17.88
C ASP A 183 3.10 -8.69 19.31
N ASP A 184 3.27 -7.60 20.07
CA ASP A 184 3.66 -7.63 21.48
C ASP A 184 2.64 -8.41 22.31
N ILE A 185 1.35 -8.06 22.22
CA ILE A 185 0.26 -8.73 22.95
C ILE A 185 0.18 -10.24 22.64
N LEU A 186 0.47 -10.65 21.40
CA LEU A 186 0.36 -12.05 20.97
C LEU A 186 1.64 -12.86 21.10
N SER A 187 2.73 -12.22 21.52
CA SER A 187 4.03 -12.87 21.76
C SER A 187 4.30 -13.11 23.25
N GLU A 188 3.50 -12.52 24.13
CA GLU A 188 3.43 -12.82 25.57
C GLU A 188 2.71 -14.14 25.87
#